data_AF-A0A0A9BJ57-F1
#
_entry.id   AF-A0A0A9BJ57-F1
#
_cell.length_a   1.000
_cell.length_b   1.000
_cell.length_c   1.000
_cell.angle_alpha   90.00
_cell.angle_beta   90.00
_cell.angle_gamma   90.00
#
_symmetry.space_group_name_H-M   'P 1'
#
loop_
_entity.id
_entity.type
_entity.pdbx_description
1 polymer ?
#
loop_
_entity_poly.entity_id
_entity_poly.type
_entity_poly.pdbx_seq_one_letter_code
_entity_poly.pdbx_strand_id
1 'polypeptide(L)'
;MNVMQHQEKGGHIFNMDGAGSGGSSTPLTAVYGSTKCGLRQFQASLLKESRRSKVGVHTASPGMVLTDLLLSGSSLRNKQLFNLICELPETVARTLVPRMRVVKGSGKAVNYLTPPRILLALVTAWVRRGRWFDEEGRAVYAAEADRIRNWAESRARFSFTDAMEMYTENTWVSVFSLSVVCAFIILSSSGGPLPGT
;
A
#
# COMPACT_ATOMS: atom_id res chain seq x y z
N MET A 1 8.03 19.51 17.39
CA MET A 1 8.94 19.12 16.27
C MET A 1 10.33 18.68 16.73
N ASN A 2 10.76 18.98 17.97
CA ASN A 2 12.10 18.63 18.46
C ASN A 2 12.46 17.16 18.27
N VAL A 3 11.56 16.21 18.54
CA VAL A 3 11.87 14.77 18.42
C VAL A 3 12.33 14.39 17.01
N MET A 4 11.62 14.80 15.96
CA MET A 4 12.00 14.45 14.58
C MET A 4 13.27 15.16 14.10
N GLN A 5 13.57 16.36 14.61
CA GLN A 5 14.77 17.11 14.23
C GLN A 5 16.05 16.52 14.81
N HIS A 6 15.98 15.91 16.00
CA HIS A 6 17.13 15.31 16.68
C HIS A 6 17.43 13.87 16.21
N GLN A 7 16.52 13.23 15.46
CA GLN A 7 16.79 11.92 14.85
C GLN A 7 17.86 12.05 13.75
N GLU A 8 18.82 11.13 13.71
CA GLU A 8 19.94 11.17 12.75
C GLU A 8 19.47 11.34 11.31
N LYS A 9 18.47 10.54 10.92
CA LYS A 9 17.86 10.50 9.58
C LYS A 9 16.64 11.44 9.43
N GLY A 10 16.30 12.21 10.46
CA GLY A 10 15.07 13.00 10.49
C GLY A 10 13.81 12.13 10.51
N GLY A 11 12.72 12.64 9.93
CA GLY A 11 11.44 11.95 9.85
C GLY A 11 10.59 12.41 8.67
N HIS A 12 9.50 11.71 8.41
CA HIS A 12 8.55 12.06 7.33
C HIS A 12 7.16 12.29 7.89
N ILE A 13 6.52 13.39 7.48
CA ILE A 13 5.13 13.73 7.76
C ILE A 13 4.34 13.57 6.46
N PHE A 14 3.29 12.77 6.48
CA PHE A 14 2.37 12.60 5.35
C PHE A 14 0.99 13.13 5.72
N ASN A 15 0.61 14.25 5.12
CA ASN A 15 -0.71 14.82 5.29
C ASN A 15 -1.71 14.15 4.33
N MET A 16 -2.81 13.66 4.90
CA MET A 16 -3.82 12.90 4.16
C MET A 16 -4.76 13.82 3.40
N ASP A 17 -4.58 13.84 2.09
CA ASP A 17 -5.39 14.58 1.14
C ASP A 17 -6.79 13.97 0.96
N GLY A 18 -7.74 14.75 0.45
CA GLY A 18 -9.12 14.31 0.28
C GLY A 18 -9.93 15.19 -0.66
N ALA A 19 -11.22 14.85 -0.86
CA ALA A 19 -12.11 15.63 -1.70
C ALA A 19 -12.18 17.10 -1.26
N GLY A 20 -12.16 18.02 -2.22
CA GLY A 20 -12.17 19.47 -1.99
C GLY A 20 -10.79 20.12 -1.80
N SER A 21 -9.71 19.35 -1.66
CA SER A 21 -8.37 19.93 -1.45
C SER A 21 -7.82 20.73 -2.63
N GLY A 22 -8.26 20.42 -3.85
CA GLY A 22 -7.96 21.18 -5.06
C GLY A 22 -8.74 22.49 -5.19
N GLY A 23 -9.61 22.83 -4.23
CA GLY A 23 -10.47 24.02 -4.28
C GLY A 23 -11.77 23.82 -5.08
N SER A 24 -12.05 22.60 -5.54
CA SER A 24 -13.31 22.27 -6.21
C SER A 24 -14.49 22.35 -5.24
N SER A 25 -15.67 22.75 -5.76
CA SER A 25 -16.90 22.76 -4.98
C SER A 25 -17.25 21.36 -4.48
N THR A 26 -17.69 21.27 -3.23
CA THR A 26 -18.06 20.03 -2.55
C THR A 26 -19.49 20.16 -1.99
N PRO A 27 -20.53 20.09 -2.85
CA PRO A 27 -21.91 20.13 -2.40
C PRO A 27 -22.16 19.07 -1.32
N LEU A 28 -22.99 19.40 -0.34
CA LEU A 28 -23.32 18.54 0.82
C LEU A 28 -22.15 18.26 1.78
N THR A 29 -20.93 18.67 1.46
CA THR A 29 -19.71 18.44 2.27
C THR A 29 -18.81 19.68 2.33
N ALA A 30 -19.39 20.88 2.22
CA ALA A 30 -18.64 22.14 2.10
C ALA A 30 -17.68 22.40 3.27
N VAL A 31 -18.07 22.07 4.50
CA VAL A 31 -17.19 22.18 5.69
C VAL A 31 -16.00 21.25 5.57
N TYR A 32 -16.24 19.98 5.21
CA TYR A 32 -15.18 19.01 4.96
C TYR A 32 -14.23 19.49 3.84
N GLY A 33 -14.78 19.89 2.69
CA GLY A 33 -14.00 20.40 1.57
C GLY A 33 -13.18 21.64 1.93
N SER A 34 -13.74 22.56 2.72
CA SER A 34 -13.04 23.74 3.23
C SER A 34 -11.83 23.34 4.08
N THR A 35 -11.99 22.41 5.03
CA THR A 35 -10.86 21.92 5.84
C THR A 35 -9.77 21.25 4.99
N LYS A 36 -10.15 20.49 3.97
CA LYS A 36 -9.20 19.84 3.05
C LYS A 36 -8.50 20.84 2.14
N CYS A 37 -9.18 21.91 1.72
CA CYS A 37 -8.57 23.02 0.99
C CYS A 37 -7.55 23.77 1.88
N GLY A 38 -7.91 24.06 3.14
CA GLY A 38 -7.02 24.65 4.13
C GLY A 38 -5.78 23.80 4.40
N LEU A 39 -5.92 22.46 4.44
CA LEU A 39 -4.80 21.54 4.59
C LEU A 39 -3.75 21.70 3.47
N ARG A 40 -4.18 22.00 2.24
CA ARG A 40 -3.26 22.23 1.12
C ARG A 40 -2.45 23.52 1.29
N GLN A 41 -3.08 24.57 1.81
CA GLN A 41 -2.38 25.81 2.15
C GLN A 41 -1.39 25.56 3.30
N PHE A 42 -1.83 24.89 4.36
CA PHE A 42 -0.99 24.53 5.51
C PHE A 42 0.23 23.72 5.08
N GLN A 43 0.04 22.70 4.23
CA GLN A 43 1.11 21.89 3.64
C GLN A 43 2.12 22.76 2.88
N ALA A 44 1.66 23.73 2.08
CA ALA A 44 2.53 24.58 1.28
C ALA A 44 3.39 25.51 2.15
N SER A 45 2.83 26.04 3.24
CA SER A 45 3.54 26.85 4.23
C SER A 45 4.56 25.99 4.99
N LEU A 46 4.12 24.85 5.52
CA LEU A 46 4.98 23.93 6.29
C LEU A 46 6.15 23.40 5.46
N LEU A 47 5.94 23.12 4.16
CA LEU A 47 7.00 22.71 3.25
C LEU A 47 8.07 23.80 3.06
N LYS A 48 7.69 25.08 3.06
CA LYS A 48 8.64 26.20 2.96
C LYS A 48 9.41 26.37 4.27
N GLU A 49 8.72 26.28 5.40
CA GLU A 49 9.32 26.39 6.73
C GLU A 49 10.28 25.23 7.04
N SER A 50 9.96 24.02 6.56
CA SER A 50 10.76 22.82 6.85
C SER A 50 11.99 22.64 5.94
N ARG A 51 12.25 23.54 4.98
CA ARG A 51 13.36 23.41 4.01
C ARG A 51 14.74 23.24 4.63
N ARG A 52 14.98 23.84 5.79
CA ARG A 52 16.26 23.75 6.53
C ARG A 52 16.28 22.60 7.55
N SER A 53 15.20 21.82 7.63
CA SER A 53 15.09 20.69 8.54
C SER A 53 15.37 19.36 7.84
N LYS A 54 15.69 18.34 8.62
CA LYS A 54 15.77 16.94 8.16
C LYS A 54 14.39 16.28 7.99
N VAL A 55 13.30 17.03 8.15
CA VAL A 55 11.93 16.50 8.14
C VAL A 55 11.29 16.66 6.76
N GLY A 56 10.98 15.54 6.12
CA GLY A 56 10.22 15.50 4.87
C GLY A 56 8.73 15.73 5.12
N VAL A 57 8.12 16.64 4.34
CA VAL A 57 6.69 16.98 4.44
C VAL A 57 6.02 16.64 3.12
N HIS A 58 5.05 15.75 3.14
CA HIS A 58 4.48 15.08 1.97
C HIS A 58 2.96 15.10 2.02
N THR A 59 2.33 14.88 0.87
CA THR A 59 0.91 14.58 0.81
C THR A 59 0.70 13.12 0.42
N ALA A 60 -0.34 12.51 0.96
CA ALA A 60 -0.78 11.19 0.56
C ALA A 60 -2.28 11.22 0.28
N SER A 61 -2.71 10.74 -0.89
CA SER A 61 -4.12 10.69 -1.26
C SER A 61 -4.58 9.25 -1.40
N PRO A 62 -5.42 8.73 -0.48
CA PRO A 62 -5.91 7.36 -0.53
C PRO A 62 -7.03 7.18 -1.58
N GLY A 63 -7.62 8.28 -2.07
CA GLY A 63 -8.82 8.22 -2.89
C GLY A 63 -10.09 7.98 -2.07
N MET A 64 -11.10 7.39 -2.71
CA MET A 64 -12.38 7.04 -2.08
C MET A 64 -12.25 5.69 -1.37
N VAL A 65 -12.33 5.70 -0.05
CA VAL A 65 -12.13 4.50 0.79
C VAL A 65 -13.42 4.18 1.54
N LEU A 66 -13.83 2.92 1.52
CA LEU A 66 -15.01 2.44 2.24
C LEU A 66 -14.74 2.46 3.75
N THR A 67 -15.11 3.55 4.39
CA THR A 67 -15.04 3.77 5.84
C THR A 67 -16.38 4.31 6.34
N ASP A 68 -16.61 4.24 7.64
CA ASP A 68 -17.84 4.80 8.24
C ASP A 68 -17.99 6.30 7.94
N LEU A 69 -16.88 7.04 7.85
CA LEU A 69 -16.88 8.45 7.45
C LEU A 69 -17.45 8.65 6.05
N LEU A 70 -17.09 7.80 5.08
CA LEU A 70 -17.59 7.89 3.72
C LEU A 70 -19.05 7.41 3.61
N LEU A 71 -19.41 6.39 4.39
CA LEU A 71 -20.74 5.77 4.34
C LEU A 71 -21.79 6.57 5.12
N SER A 72 -21.38 7.37 6.10
CA SER A 72 -22.27 8.25 6.84
C SER A 72 -23.00 9.22 5.92
N GLY A 73 -24.33 9.23 5.98
CA GLY A 73 -25.17 10.08 5.12
C GLY A 73 -25.16 9.71 3.63
N SER A 74 -24.61 8.56 3.25
CA SER A 74 -24.59 8.13 1.84
C SER A 74 -25.96 7.66 1.36
N SER A 75 -26.45 8.25 0.26
CA SER A 75 -27.67 7.80 -0.42
C SER A 75 -27.44 6.49 -1.14
N LEU A 76 -28.53 5.81 -1.54
CA LEU A 76 -28.44 4.62 -2.39
C LEU A 76 -27.64 4.89 -3.67
N ARG A 77 -27.85 6.04 -4.31
CA ARG A 77 -27.11 6.47 -5.50
C ARG A 77 -25.60 6.60 -5.23
N ASN A 78 -25.23 7.14 -4.06
CA ASN A 78 -23.82 7.24 -3.67
C ASN A 78 -23.19 5.85 -3.50
N LYS A 79 -23.90 4.93 -2.83
CA LYS A 79 -23.45 3.54 -2.66
C LYS A 79 -23.27 2.81 -4.00
N GLN A 80 -24.17 3.02 -4.95
CA GLN A 80 -24.00 2.49 -6.31
C GLN A 80 -22.79 3.08 -7.04
N LEU A 81 -22.46 4.36 -6.82
CA LEU A 81 -21.23 4.94 -7.34
C LEU A 81 -19.99 4.38 -6.64
N PHE A 82 -20.07 4.10 -5.34
CA PHE A 82 -18.97 3.52 -4.57
C PHE A 82 -18.54 2.15 -5.10
N ASN A 83 -19.46 1.35 -5.64
CA ASN A 83 -19.14 0.10 -6.33
C ASN A 83 -18.08 0.27 -7.44
N LEU A 84 -18.06 1.42 -8.11
CA LEU A 84 -17.17 1.67 -9.25
C LEU A 84 -15.77 2.13 -8.81
N ILE A 85 -15.73 3.12 -7.93
CA ILE A 85 -14.51 3.92 -7.66
C ILE A 85 -13.92 3.71 -6.27
N CYS A 86 -14.67 3.13 -5.33
CA CYS A 86 -14.19 2.94 -3.97
C CYS A 86 -13.41 1.63 -3.82
N GLU A 87 -12.49 1.64 -2.87
CA GLU A 87 -11.73 0.48 -2.45
C GLU A 87 -11.79 0.32 -0.93
N LEU A 88 -11.51 -0.90 -0.47
CA LEU A 88 -11.34 -1.18 0.95
C LEU A 88 -10.02 -0.58 1.47
N PRO A 89 -9.97 -0.15 2.75
CA PRO A 89 -8.80 0.52 3.33
C PRO A 89 -7.54 -0.35 3.26
N GLU A 90 -7.66 -1.66 3.41
CA GLU A 90 -6.56 -2.60 3.37
C GLU A 90 -5.93 -2.67 1.97
N THR A 91 -6.75 -2.62 0.91
CA THR A 91 -6.30 -2.59 -0.49
C THR A 91 -5.52 -1.31 -0.80
N VAL A 92 -6.05 -0.18 -0.34
CA VAL A 92 -5.39 1.13 -0.50
C VAL A 92 -4.06 1.14 0.25
N ALA A 93 -4.05 0.67 1.50
CA ALA A 93 -2.85 0.61 2.34
C ALA A 93 -1.76 -0.28 1.73
N ARG A 94 -2.11 -1.44 1.15
CA ARG A 94 -1.16 -2.34 0.47
C ARG A 94 -0.39 -1.65 -0.65
N THR A 95 -0.99 -0.67 -1.33
CA THR A 95 -0.33 0.08 -2.39
C THR A 95 0.35 1.35 -1.86
N LEU A 96 -0.30 2.05 -0.93
CA LEU A 96 0.12 3.37 -0.47
C LEU A 96 1.33 3.29 0.48
N VAL A 97 1.31 2.35 1.44
CA VAL A 97 2.34 2.24 2.48
C VAL A 97 3.73 1.92 1.90
N PRO A 98 3.91 0.94 0.99
CA PRO A 98 5.22 0.69 0.39
C PRO A 98 5.77 1.92 -0.35
N ARG A 99 4.91 2.64 -1.07
CA ARG A 99 5.29 3.87 -1.78
C ARG A 99 5.71 4.97 -0.81
N MET A 100 5.02 5.12 0.32
CA MET A 100 5.39 6.07 1.38
C MET A 100 6.75 5.71 2.02
N ARG A 101 7.01 4.42 2.27
CA ARG A 101 8.25 3.95 2.90
C ARG A 101 9.52 4.21 2.08
N VAL A 102 9.42 4.29 0.76
CA VAL A 102 10.56 4.53 -0.14
C VAL A 102 10.73 6.01 -0.53
N VAL A 103 9.87 6.90 -0.04
CA VAL A 103 9.96 8.33 -0.34
C VAL A 103 11.26 8.91 0.20
N LYS A 104 11.93 9.72 -0.63
CA LYS A 104 13.10 10.52 -0.26
C LYS A 104 12.83 12.01 -0.46
N GLY A 105 13.48 12.84 0.35
CA GLY A 105 13.35 14.29 0.30
C GLY A 105 12.05 14.81 0.90
N SER A 106 11.53 15.90 0.37
CA SER A 106 10.32 16.60 0.85
C SER A 106 9.43 17.01 -0.32
N GLY A 107 8.15 17.29 -0.07
CA GLY A 107 7.20 17.83 -1.07
C GLY A 107 6.66 16.80 -2.07
N LYS A 108 6.75 15.50 -1.78
CA LYS A 108 6.20 14.44 -2.65
C LYS A 108 4.70 14.22 -2.40
N ALA A 109 3.97 13.93 -3.47
CA ALA A 109 2.56 13.52 -3.42
C ALA A 109 2.45 12.03 -3.77
N VAL A 110 1.93 11.23 -2.84
CA VAL A 110 1.75 9.78 -3.01
C VAL A 110 0.26 9.48 -3.16
N ASN A 111 -0.18 9.22 -4.39
CA ASN A 111 -1.61 9.07 -4.70
C ASN A 111 -1.95 7.62 -5.07
N TYR A 112 -3.03 7.10 -4.48
CA TYR A 112 -3.62 5.82 -4.84
C TYR A 112 -4.57 5.97 -6.04
N LEU A 113 -5.53 6.88 -5.93
CA LEU A 113 -6.51 7.12 -6.99
C LEU A 113 -5.95 8.13 -7.99
N THR A 114 -5.58 7.65 -9.17
CA THR A 114 -5.06 8.46 -10.28
C THR A 114 -6.10 8.55 -11.40
N PRO A 115 -6.08 9.60 -12.24
CA PRO A 115 -7.04 9.72 -13.35
C PRO A 115 -7.12 8.48 -14.27
N PRO A 116 -6.02 7.78 -14.61
CA PRO A 116 -6.09 6.53 -15.36
C PRO A 116 -6.84 5.41 -14.63
N ARG A 117 -6.71 5.31 -13.29
CA ARG A 117 -7.46 4.31 -12.50
C ARG A 117 -8.95 4.64 -12.44
N ILE A 118 -9.31 5.92 -12.40
CA ILE A 118 -10.71 6.35 -12.47
C ILE A 118 -11.28 6.03 -13.86
N LEU A 119 -10.56 6.34 -14.94
CA LEU A 119 -11.00 6.01 -16.30
C LEU A 119 -11.19 4.49 -16.46
N LEU A 120 -10.24 3.69 -16.01
CA LEU A 120 -10.36 2.23 -16.02
C LEU A 120 -11.56 1.75 -15.21
N ALA A 121 -11.83 2.36 -14.06
CA ALA A 121 -12.99 2.04 -13.23
C ALA A 121 -14.32 2.32 -13.94
N LEU A 122 -14.40 3.43 -14.68
CA LEU A 122 -15.58 3.79 -15.46
C LEU A 122 -15.76 2.90 -16.68
N VAL A 123 -14.68 2.60 -17.41
CA VAL A 123 -14.71 1.69 -18.57
C VAL A 123 -15.11 0.28 -18.14
N THR A 124 -14.67 -0.19 -16.98
CA THR A 124 -15.01 -1.53 -16.45
C THR A 124 -16.23 -1.53 -15.52
N ALA A 125 -17.09 -0.50 -15.62
CA ALA A 125 -18.15 -0.29 -14.64
C ALA A 125 -19.13 -1.46 -14.55
N TRP A 126 -19.45 -2.14 -15.65
CA TRP A 126 -20.38 -3.28 -15.63
C TRP A 126 -19.85 -4.45 -14.79
N VAL A 127 -18.54 -4.71 -14.81
CA VAL A 127 -17.88 -5.75 -14.02
C VAL A 127 -17.86 -5.39 -12.53
N ARG A 128 -17.90 -4.09 -12.23
CA ARG A 128 -17.78 -3.56 -10.87
C ARG A 128 -19.11 -3.34 -10.16
N ARG A 129 -20.25 -3.52 -10.85
CA ARG A 129 -21.58 -3.43 -10.23
C ARG A 129 -21.74 -4.51 -9.16
N GLY A 130 -22.41 -4.19 -8.06
CA GLY A 130 -22.68 -5.14 -6.98
C GLY A 130 -21.44 -5.55 -6.16
N ARG A 131 -20.27 -4.94 -6.39
CA ARG A 131 -19.01 -5.34 -5.75
C ARG A 131 -19.01 -5.13 -4.23
N TRP A 132 -19.55 -4.01 -3.78
CA TRP A 132 -19.53 -3.59 -2.38
C TRP A 132 -20.92 -3.42 -1.79
N PHE A 133 -21.89 -2.99 -2.61
CA PHE A 133 -23.28 -2.80 -2.23
C PHE A 133 -24.23 -3.46 -3.23
N ASP A 134 -25.26 -4.12 -2.73
CA ASP A 134 -26.37 -4.66 -3.54
C ASP A 134 -27.31 -3.56 -4.04
N GLU A 135 -28.40 -3.92 -4.74
CA GLU A 135 -29.36 -2.98 -5.32
C GLU A 135 -30.10 -2.16 -4.25
N GLU A 136 -30.23 -2.69 -3.05
CA GLU A 136 -30.85 -2.06 -1.88
C GLU A 136 -29.86 -1.28 -1.02
N GLY A 137 -28.56 -1.31 -1.36
CA GLY A 137 -27.51 -0.56 -0.68
C GLY A 137 -27.02 -1.20 0.62
N ARG A 138 -27.26 -2.50 0.81
CA ARG A 138 -26.68 -3.31 1.88
C ARG A 138 -25.26 -3.70 1.49
N ALA A 139 -24.36 -3.70 2.48
CA ALA A 139 -22.96 -4.07 2.26
C ALA A 139 -22.84 -5.57 2.00
N VAL A 140 -22.14 -5.95 0.93
CA VAL A 140 -21.88 -7.36 0.56
C VAL A 140 -20.42 -7.80 0.83
N TYR A 141 -19.64 -6.94 1.49
CA TYR A 141 -18.28 -7.24 1.93
C TYR A 141 -18.23 -7.59 3.41
N ALA A 142 -17.24 -8.40 3.80
CA ALA A 142 -17.06 -8.86 5.18
C ALA A 142 -16.90 -7.69 6.17
N ALA A 143 -17.27 -7.89 7.43
CA ALA A 143 -17.11 -6.90 8.50
C ALA A 143 -15.64 -6.50 8.69
N GLU A 144 -15.39 -5.30 9.21
CA GLU A 144 -14.02 -4.77 9.34
C GLU A 144 -13.11 -5.67 10.18
N ALA A 145 -13.60 -6.18 11.31
CA ALA A 145 -12.84 -7.10 12.14
C ALA A 145 -12.39 -8.35 11.36
N ASP A 146 -13.26 -8.92 10.53
CA ASP A 146 -12.94 -10.09 9.72
C ASP A 146 -11.96 -9.77 8.59
N ARG A 147 -12.13 -8.63 7.92
CA ARG A 147 -11.22 -8.18 6.88
C ARG A 147 -9.81 -7.93 7.43
N ILE A 148 -9.71 -7.26 8.58
CA ILE A 148 -8.44 -6.98 9.25
C ILE A 148 -7.77 -8.28 9.68
N ARG A 149 -8.53 -9.21 10.28
CA ARG A 149 -8.03 -10.55 10.66
C ARG A 149 -7.47 -11.28 9.44
N ASN A 150 -8.26 -11.41 8.37
CA ASN A 150 -7.83 -12.08 7.13
C ASN A 150 -6.61 -11.40 6.52
N TRP A 151 -6.56 -10.07 6.55
CA TRP A 151 -5.41 -9.31 6.07
C TRP A 151 -4.17 -9.56 6.92
N ALA A 152 -4.29 -9.59 8.25
CA ALA A 152 -3.19 -9.88 9.16
C ALA A 152 -2.64 -11.31 8.95
N GLU A 153 -3.52 -12.30 8.82
CA GLU A 153 -3.14 -13.69 8.51
C GLU A 153 -2.44 -13.80 7.15
N SER A 154 -2.93 -13.12 6.12
CA SER A 154 -2.29 -13.13 4.79
C SER A 154 -0.89 -12.54 4.82
N ARG A 155 -0.65 -11.52 5.66
CA ARG A 155 0.68 -10.92 5.86
C ARG A 155 1.60 -11.85 6.66
N ALA A 156 1.08 -12.55 7.67
CA ALA A 156 1.86 -13.52 8.44
C ALA A 156 2.34 -14.69 7.55
N ARG A 157 1.48 -15.18 6.64
CA ARG A 157 1.88 -16.20 5.65
C ARG A 157 2.96 -15.71 4.70
N PHE A 158 2.80 -14.51 4.13
CA PHE A 158 3.83 -13.90 3.28
C PHE A 158 5.15 -13.68 4.03
N SER A 159 5.11 -13.26 5.30
CA SER A 159 6.32 -13.11 6.12
C SER A 159 7.03 -14.43 6.40
N PHE A 160 6.29 -15.55 6.50
CA PHE A 160 6.89 -16.87 6.72
C PHE A 160 7.48 -17.44 5.43
N THR A 161 6.81 -17.26 4.29
CA THR A 161 7.34 -17.68 2.98
C THR A 161 8.50 -16.81 2.53
N ASP A 162 8.44 -15.48 2.72
CA ASP A 162 9.56 -14.57 2.43
C ASP A 162 10.75 -14.85 3.37
N ALA A 163 10.50 -15.19 4.64
CA ALA A 163 11.56 -15.62 5.54
C ALA A 163 12.16 -16.96 5.10
N MET A 164 11.34 -17.92 4.70
CA MET A 164 11.79 -19.21 4.15
C MET A 164 12.63 -19.02 2.87
N GLU A 165 12.17 -18.16 1.95
CA GLU A 165 12.91 -17.80 0.72
C GLU A 165 14.21 -17.06 1.04
N MET A 166 14.23 -16.18 2.04
CA MET A 166 15.45 -15.49 2.49
C MET A 166 16.45 -16.43 3.17
N TYR A 167 15.98 -17.53 3.79
CA TYR A 167 16.83 -18.62 4.27
C TYR A 167 17.35 -19.52 3.13
N THR A 168 16.61 -19.68 2.03
CA THR A 168 17.07 -20.48 0.88
C THR A 168 18.02 -19.72 -0.05
N GLU A 169 17.82 -18.40 -0.22
CA GLU A 169 18.61 -17.56 -1.12
C GLU A 169 20.05 -17.32 -0.63
N ASN A 170 20.28 -17.28 0.69
CA ASN A 170 21.58 -16.90 1.25
C ASN A 170 22.48 -18.07 1.69
N THR A 171 22.12 -19.34 1.47
CA THR A 171 22.96 -20.44 1.99
C THR A 171 23.09 -21.69 1.10
N TRP A 172 22.25 -21.93 0.08
CA TRP A 172 22.18 -23.31 -0.46
C TRP A 172 22.22 -23.53 -1.97
N VAL A 173 22.41 -22.51 -2.81
CA VAL A 173 22.64 -22.76 -4.26
C VAL A 173 24.14 -22.96 -4.59
N SER A 174 25.04 -22.41 -3.78
CA SER A 174 26.49 -22.50 -4.02
C SER A 174 27.15 -23.72 -3.37
N VAL A 175 26.74 -24.11 -2.16
CA VAL A 175 27.49 -25.11 -1.35
C VAL A 175 27.05 -26.56 -1.62
N PHE A 176 25.81 -26.77 -2.05
CA PHE A 176 25.32 -28.11 -2.41
C PHE A 176 25.74 -28.58 -3.80
N SER A 177 26.06 -27.66 -4.72
CA SER A 177 26.51 -28.05 -6.06
C SER A 177 27.91 -28.64 -6.01
N LEU A 178 28.84 -28.03 -5.27
CA LEU A 178 30.25 -28.47 -5.27
C LEU A 178 30.49 -29.75 -4.47
N SER A 179 29.77 -29.96 -3.36
CA SER A 179 29.91 -31.15 -2.52
C SER A 179 29.34 -32.40 -3.19
N VAL A 180 28.19 -32.28 -3.86
CA VAL A 180 27.58 -33.38 -4.63
C VAL A 180 28.40 -33.69 -5.88
N VAL A 181 28.94 -32.67 -6.57
CA VAL A 181 29.85 -32.86 -7.71
C VAL A 181 31.17 -33.50 -7.27
N CYS A 182 31.78 -33.05 -6.18
CA CYS A 182 33.00 -33.68 -5.64
C CYS A 182 32.74 -35.13 -5.20
N ALA A 183 31.63 -35.41 -4.52
CA ALA A 183 31.26 -36.78 -4.13
C ALA A 183 31.05 -37.67 -5.36
N PHE A 184 30.37 -37.17 -6.40
CA PHE A 184 30.16 -37.89 -7.65
C PHE A 184 31.48 -38.15 -8.39
N ILE A 185 32.40 -37.18 -8.44
CA ILE A 185 33.71 -37.33 -9.07
C ILE A 185 34.58 -38.35 -8.30
N ILE A 186 34.57 -38.32 -6.96
CA ILE A 186 35.32 -39.27 -6.13
C ILE A 186 34.76 -40.70 -6.25
N LEU A 187 33.43 -40.85 -6.29
CA LEU A 187 32.81 -42.16 -6.53
C LEU A 187 33.02 -42.65 -7.98
N SER A 188 33.10 -41.75 -8.96
CA SER A 188 33.31 -42.12 -10.36
C SER A 188 34.78 -42.43 -10.68
N SER A 189 35.73 -41.86 -9.94
CA SER A 189 37.17 -42.08 -10.15
C SER A 189 37.75 -43.28 -9.39
N SER A 190 37.00 -43.87 -8.46
CA SER A 190 37.43 -45.05 -7.68
C SER A 190 37.14 -46.40 -8.36
N GLY A 191 36.65 -46.42 -9.60
CA GLY A 191 36.48 -47.62 -10.41
C GLY A 191 37.70 -47.95 -11.28
N GLY A 192 38.84 -48.28 -10.68
CA GLY A 192 40.04 -48.80 -11.38
C GLY A 192 40.44 -50.18 -10.84
N PRO A 193 40.91 -51.13 -11.68
CA PRO A 193 40.95 -52.55 -11.36
C PRO A 193 41.99 -52.89 -10.29
N LEU A 194 41.58 -53.70 -9.31
CA LEU A 194 42.45 -54.34 -8.33
C LEU A 194 43.48 -55.23 -9.06
N PRO A 195 44.80 -55.10 -8.80
CA PRO A 195 45.77 -56.09 -9.22
C PRO A 195 45.64 -57.32 -8.32
N GLY A 196 45.20 -58.44 -8.89
CA GLY A 196 45.34 -59.75 -8.30
C GLY A 196 46.73 -60.32 -8.62
N THR A 197 47.40 -60.80 -7.56
CA THR A 197 48.60 -61.66 -7.48
C THR A 197 49.85 -61.25 -8.26
#